data_AF-A0AB38YIB7-F1
#
_entry.id   AF-A0AB38YIB7-F1
#
_cell.length_a   1.000
_cell.length_b   1.000
_cell.length_c   1.000
_cell.angle_alpha   90.00
_cell.angle_beta   90.00
_cell.angle_gamma   90.00
#
_symmetry.space_group_name_H-M   'P 1'
#
loop_
_entity.id
_entity.type
_entity.pdbx_description
1 polymer ?
#
loop_
_entity_poly.entity_id
_entity_poly.type
_entity_poly.pdbx_seq_one_letter_code
_entity_poly.pdbx_strand_id
1 'polypeptide(L)'
;MMPSPRSFKATLGRRYQQGLSLLEVMVAMGIGLLLIAGVTQLFIGSNQNFVVKESVSRMQEDVRFAMDQFQRDMRMAGFRGCTRDLTDHLNPAGTQFEEFLLGSTPVFGWEYSSTSGGSNPGSQLRLRALEADSVTHSWGAGPVGAAPSLAILPGGAAFFANVQPGSDMFVVSLGEVHNVPVTGANLAVNPGLNLAAGSQLPVTQGGIVIVNSGDCATADRFQRTNEPGDGNFVARANGFGNPSNQATTNLFSTNYDDGNATLVEYRSWLYFIRPTAEGPELARRQIGPGTAGLPIETVVQGVENMQVLYGVSTGGLNNRVNQYVTAEDVTDWGDVMSLRIALLLRTMDPVNPDTNFRSYNLLGTEIFPSGVTRDDVDGDRFIRLVATTTVGLRNKLE
;
A
#
# COMPACT_ATOMS: atom_id res chain seq x y z
N MET A 1 -53.00 77.34 -57.94
CA MET A 1 -53.14 77.49 -56.48
C MET A 1 -53.41 76.11 -55.88
N MET A 2 -52.37 75.45 -55.40
CA MET A 2 -52.43 74.16 -54.68
C MET A 2 -52.41 74.43 -53.17
N PRO A 3 -53.17 73.71 -52.34
CA PRO A 3 -53.08 73.82 -50.89
C PRO A 3 -51.85 73.08 -50.35
N SER A 4 -51.24 73.66 -49.32
CA SER A 4 -50.02 73.22 -48.65
C SER A 4 -50.19 71.96 -47.79
N PRO A 5 -49.11 71.18 -47.56
CA PRO A 5 -49.17 69.96 -46.75
C PRO A 5 -49.18 70.27 -45.24
N ARG A 6 -50.00 69.54 -44.48
CA ARG A 6 -50.06 69.61 -43.02
C ARG A 6 -48.88 68.87 -42.39
N SER A 7 -48.13 69.59 -41.55
CA SER A 7 -47.05 69.07 -40.69
C SER A 7 -47.62 68.18 -39.57
N PHE A 8 -47.17 66.93 -39.49
CA PHE A 8 -47.39 66.05 -38.34
C PHE A 8 -46.28 66.31 -37.30
N LYS A 9 -46.62 66.85 -36.13
CA LYS A 9 -45.73 66.94 -34.98
C LYS A 9 -45.93 65.70 -34.11
N ALA A 10 -44.90 64.85 -34.01
CA ALA A 10 -44.88 63.76 -33.03
C ALA A 10 -44.58 64.34 -31.64
N THR A 11 -45.58 64.37 -30.77
CA THR A 11 -45.43 64.71 -29.35
C THR A 11 -44.93 63.48 -28.59
N LEU A 12 -43.64 63.48 -28.23
CA LEU A 12 -43.09 62.56 -27.23
C LEU A 12 -43.74 62.88 -25.87
N GLY A 13 -44.73 62.08 -25.48
CA GLY A 13 -45.34 62.14 -24.15
C GLY A 13 -44.29 61.79 -23.09
N ARG A 14 -43.88 62.79 -22.31
CA ARG A 14 -43.03 62.62 -21.13
C ARG A 14 -43.86 61.85 -20.09
N ARG A 15 -43.64 60.54 -19.96
CA ARG A 15 -44.27 59.73 -18.91
C ARG A 15 -43.80 60.29 -17.56
N TYR A 16 -44.72 60.87 -16.80
CA TYR A 16 -44.48 61.23 -15.41
C TYR A 16 -44.22 59.93 -14.63
N GLN A 17 -43.07 59.83 -13.95
CA GLN A 17 -42.84 58.82 -12.93
C GLN A 17 -43.87 59.04 -11.82
N GLN A 18 -44.87 58.16 -11.75
CA GLN A 18 -45.70 58.06 -10.55
C GLN A 18 -44.81 57.43 -9.47
N GLY A 19 -44.61 58.16 -8.36
CA GLY A 19 -43.78 57.70 -7.24
C GLY A 19 -44.32 56.41 -6.64
N LEU A 20 -43.43 55.55 -6.13
CA LEU A 20 -43.78 54.29 -5.46
C LEU A 20 -44.48 54.58 -4.12
N SER A 21 -45.50 53.80 -3.80
CA SER A 21 -46.09 53.83 -2.45
C SER A 21 -45.16 53.17 -1.43
N LEU A 22 -45.19 53.63 -0.18
CA LEU A 22 -44.40 53.03 0.91
C LEU A 22 -44.72 51.54 1.08
N LEU A 23 -45.96 51.14 0.78
CA LEU A 23 -46.43 49.75 0.77
C LEU A 23 -45.77 48.92 -0.35
N GLU A 24 -45.68 49.44 -1.58
CA GLU A 24 -45.00 48.75 -2.68
C GLU A 24 -43.52 48.51 -2.37
N VAL A 25 -42.84 49.48 -1.76
CA VAL A 25 -41.44 49.31 -1.35
C VAL A 25 -41.32 48.24 -0.25
N MET A 26 -42.22 48.23 0.74
CA MET A 26 -42.23 47.20 1.79
C MET A 26 -42.50 45.80 1.23
N VAL A 27 -43.47 45.66 0.34
CA VAL A 27 -43.81 44.36 -0.30
C VAL A 27 -42.67 43.90 -1.21
N ALA A 28 -42.12 44.79 -2.03
CA ALA A 28 -41.00 44.46 -2.92
C ALA A 28 -39.75 44.01 -2.13
N MET A 29 -39.43 44.70 -1.03
CA MET A 29 -38.33 44.29 -0.15
C MET A 29 -38.60 42.95 0.55
N GLY A 30 -39.84 42.73 1.01
CA GLY A 30 -40.24 41.47 1.64
C GLY A 30 -40.10 40.27 0.68
N ILE A 31 -40.57 40.41 -0.56
CA ILE A 31 -40.43 39.38 -1.59
C ILE A 31 -38.95 39.20 -1.97
N GLY A 32 -38.20 40.29 -2.11
CA GLY A 32 -36.77 40.23 -2.42
C GLY A 32 -35.95 39.44 -1.39
N LEU A 33 -36.19 39.68 -0.10
CA LEU A 33 -35.55 38.94 0.99
C LEU A 33 -35.91 37.45 0.95
N LEU A 34 -37.19 37.12 0.74
CA LEU A 34 -37.65 35.73 0.67
C LEU A 34 -37.00 34.97 -0.50
N LEU A 35 -36.90 35.61 -1.67
CA LEU A 35 -36.26 35.01 -2.85
C LEU A 35 -34.76 34.80 -2.64
N ILE A 36 -34.06 35.80 -2.10
CA ILE A 36 -32.62 35.69 -1.81
C ILE A 36 -32.37 34.58 -0.79
N ALA A 37 -33.20 34.47 0.26
CA ALA A 37 -33.09 33.40 1.25
C ALA A 37 -33.24 32.01 0.60
N GLY A 38 -34.24 31.82 -0.27
CA GLY A 38 -34.45 30.56 -0.98
C GLY A 38 -33.30 30.20 -1.93
N VAL A 39 -32.84 31.15 -2.75
CA VAL A 39 -31.71 30.93 -3.68
C VAL A 39 -30.41 30.64 -2.92
N THR A 40 -30.19 31.31 -1.79
CA THR A 40 -29.00 31.08 -0.95
C THR A 40 -28.98 29.65 -0.39
N GLN A 41 -30.14 29.14 0.08
CA GLN A 41 -30.24 27.75 0.55
C GLN A 41 -29.94 26.74 -0.56
N LEU A 42 -30.49 26.95 -1.77
CA LEU A 42 -30.20 26.09 -2.92
C LEU A 42 -28.73 26.13 -3.30
N PHE A 43 -28.10 27.30 -3.26
CA PHE A 43 -26.68 27.46 -3.55
C PHE A 43 -25.81 26.72 -2.53
N ILE A 44 -26.09 26.85 -1.24
CA ILE A 44 -25.36 26.13 -0.18
C ILE A 44 -25.46 24.61 -0.38
N GLY A 45 -26.69 24.09 -0.60
CA GLY A 45 -26.89 22.66 -0.84
C GLY A 45 -26.20 22.15 -2.11
N SER A 46 -26.20 22.95 -3.18
CA SER A 46 -25.48 22.63 -4.43
C SER A 46 -23.96 22.55 -4.21
N ASN A 47 -23.39 23.52 -3.49
CA ASN A 47 -21.96 23.55 -3.21
C ASN A 47 -21.51 22.39 -2.30
N GLN A 48 -22.31 22.07 -1.27
CA GLN A 48 -22.06 20.90 -0.41
C GLN A 48 -22.07 19.60 -1.23
N ASN A 49 -23.06 19.42 -2.09
CA ASN A 49 -23.13 18.25 -2.98
C ASN A 49 -21.95 18.17 -3.95
N PHE A 50 -21.47 19.32 -4.43
CA PHE A 50 -20.28 19.38 -5.29
C PHE A 50 -19.03 18.89 -4.55
N VAL A 51 -18.79 19.41 -3.34
CA VAL A 51 -17.64 18.99 -2.50
C VAL A 51 -17.73 17.50 -2.15
N VAL A 52 -18.91 16.99 -1.79
CA VAL A 52 -19.12 15.56 -1.53
C VAL A 52 -18.76 14.71 -2.75
N LYS A 53 -19.27 15.07 -3.93
CA LYS A 53 -19.00 14.32 -5.17
C LYS A 53 -17.51 14.29 -5.50
N GLU A 54 -16.86 15.44 -5.36
CA GLU A 54 -15.44 15.59 -5.62
C GLU A 54 -14.59 14.75 -4.65
N SER A 55 -14.88 14.81 -3.35
CA SER A 55 -14.17 14.01 -2.34
C SER A 55 -14.38 12.50 -2.51
N VAL A 56 -15.59 12.08 -2.91
CA VAL A 56 -15.85 10.66 -3.23
C VAL A 56 -15.14 10.24 -4.52
N SER A 57 -15.05 11.11 -5.52
CA SER A 57 -14.32 10.84 -6.76
C SER A 57 -12.83 10.60 -6.50
N ARG A 58 -12.19 11.48 -5.71
CA ARG A 58 -10.78 11.30 -5.29
C ARG A 58 -10.58 10.00 -4.53
N MET A 59 -11.42 9.73 -3.54
CA MET A 59 -11.36 8.47 -2.78
C MET A 59 -11.47 7.23 -3.69
N GLN A 60 -12.31 7.27 -4.73
CA GLN A 60 -12.40 6.16 -5.69
C GLN A 60 -11.17 6.00 -6.58
N GLU A 61 -10.51 7.10 -6.93
CA GLU A 61 -9.22 7.08 -7.63
C GLU A 61 -8.13 6.46 -6.74
N ASP A 62 -8.07 6.87 -5.48
CA ASP A 62 -7.14 6.32 -4.48
C ASP A 62 -7.34 4.81 -4.28
N VAL A 63 -8.60 4.35 -4.18
CA VAL A 63 -8.89 2.90 -4.14
C VAL A 63 -8.31 2.19 -5.38
N ARG A 64 -8.57 2.72 -6.58
CA ARG A 64 -8.10 2.07 -7.81
C ARG A 64 -6.58 1.99 -7.84
N PHE A 65 -5.89 3.07 -7.43
CA PHE A 65 -4.44 3.09 -7.36
C PHE A 65 -3.89 2.07 -6.34
N ALA A 66 -4.48 2.01 -5.13
CA ALA A 66 -4.06 1.05 -4.11
C ALA A 66 -4.17 -0.40 -4.57
N MET A 67 -5.31 -0.74 -5.19
CA MET A 67 -5.57 -2.10 -5.66
C MET A 67 -4.64 -2.49 -6.82
N ASP A 68 -4.35 -1.55 -7.71
CA ASP A 68 -3.41 -1.74 -8.82
C ASP A 68 -1.97 -1.90 -8.30
N GLN A 69 -1.58 -1.13 -7.27
CA GLN A 69 -0.29 -1.29 -6.59
C GLN A 69 -0.15 -2.68 -5.96
N PHE A 70 -1.14 -3.16 -5.21
CA PHE A 70 -1.11 -4.52 -4.65
C PHE A 70 -1.01 -5.58 -5.74
N GLN A 71 -1.76 -5.44 -6.83
CA GLN A 71 -1.73 -6.40 -7.93
C GLN A 71 -0.37 -6.46 -8.61
N ARG A 72 0.29 -5.33 -8.84
CA ARG A 72 1.64 -5.31 -9.44
C ARG A 72 2.65 -6.03 -8.56
N ASP A 73 2.73 -5.66 -7.29
CA ASP A 73 3.77 -6.17 -6.41
C ASP A 73 3.53 -7.66 -6.07
N MET A 74 2.27 -8.07 -5.88
CA MET A 74 1.92 -9.47 -5.62
C MET A 74 2.08 -10.39 -6.84
N ARG A 75 1.92 -9.87 -8.07
CA ARG A 75 2.20 -10.65 -9.29
C ARG A 75 3.69 -10.99 -9.42
N MET A 76 4.56 -10.12 -8.90
CA MET A 76 6.02 -10.32 -8.87
C MET A 76 6.51 -10.96 -7.57
N ALA A 77 5.62 -11.23 -6.61
CA ALA A 77 5.97 -11.89 -5.36
C ALA A 77 6.66 -13.24 -5.64
N GLY A 78 7.83 -13.44 -5.03
CA GLY A 78 8.64 -14.65 -5.20
C GLY A 78 9.42 -14.73 -6.51
N PHE A 79 9.34 -13.70 -7.37
CA PHE A 79 10.17 -13.66 -8.57
C PHE A 79 11.65 -13.51 -8.18
N ARG A 80 12.51 -14.37 -8.71
CA ARG A 80 13.96 -14.37 -8.43
C ARG A 80 14.81 -14.38 -9.71
N GLY A 81 14.15 -14.27 -10.86
CA GLY A 81 14.73 -14.55 -12.17
C GLY A 81 14.06 -15.77 -12.79
N CYS A 82 14.82 -16.49 -13.61
CA CYS A 82 14.27 -17.52 -14.49
C CYS A 82 14.59 -18.97 -14.08
N THR A 83 15.44 -19.18 -13.07
CA THR A 83 15.75 -20.53 -12.55
C THR A 83 15.17 -20.75 -11.16
N ARG A 84 14.93 -22.02 -10.81
CA ARG A 84 14.63 -22.47 -9.45
C ARG A 84 15.89 -22.91 -8.70
N ASP A 85 16.97 -23.19 -9.41
CA ASP A 85 18.26 -23.59 -8.85
C ASP A 85 19.07 -22.36 -8.46
N LEU A 86 18.77 -21.85 -7.26
CA LEU A 86 19.41 -20.69 -6.67
C LEU A 86 20.46 -21.11 -5.64
N THR A 87 21.71 -20.75 -5.90
CA THR A 87 22.79 -20.86 -4.91
C THR A 87 22.80 -19.62 -4.04
N ASP A 88 22.60 -19.79 -2.73
CA ASP A 88 22.59 -18.68 -1.78
C ASP A 88 23.96 -18.49 -1.13
N HIS A 89 24.57 -17.32 -1.35
CA HIS A 89 25.83 -16.93 -0.72
C HIS A 89 25.64 -16.11 0.55
N LEU A 90 24.41 -15.80 0.95
CA LEU A 90 24.15 -15.09 2.19
C LEU A 90 24.50 -15.96 3.41
N ASN A 91 24.97 -15.32 4.48
CA ASN A 91 25.27 -16.01 5.72
C ASN A 91 23.98 -16.25 6.53
N PRO A 92 23.51 -17.51 6.66
CA PRO A 92 22.27 -17.83 7.36
C PRO A 92 22.36 -17.59 8.87
N ALA A 93 23.58 -17.46 9.42
CA ALA A 93 23.80 -17.12 10.83
C ALA A 93 23.74 -15.59 11.10
N GLY A 94 23.55 -14.76 10.06
CA GLY A 94 23.40 -13.32 10.22
C GLY A 94 22.05 -12.95 10.85
N THR A 95 22.02 -12.02 11.79
CA THR A 95 20.79 -11.54 12.46
C THR A 95 19.77 -10.78 11.59
N GLN A 96 20.08 -10.45 10.34
CA GLN A 96 19.16 -9.92 9.32
C GLN A 96 18.92 -10.97 8.22
N PHE A 97 19.43 -12.20 8.38
CA PHE A 97 19.01 -13.33 7.56
C PHE A 97 17.68 -13.83 8.09
N GLU A 98 16.63 -13.60 7.34
CA GLU A 98 15.27 -13.92 7.75
C GLU A 98 14.62 -14.73 6.65
N GLU A 99 14.26 -15.97 6.97
CA GLU A 99 13.75 -16.93 5.98
C GLU A 99 12.49 -16.39 5.30
N PHE A 100 11.67 -15.61 5.98
CA PHE A 100 10.48 -15.03 5.36
C PHE A 100 10.77 -13.89 4.37
N LEU A 101 11.94 -13.25 4.48
CA LEU A 101 12.36 -12.16 3.59
C LEU A 101 13.24 -12.64 2.45
N LEU A 102 14.11 -13.59 2.75
CA LEU A 102 15.20 -14.02 1.88
C LEU A 102 15.00 -15.46 1.45
N GLY A 103 14.21 -16.25 2.15
CA GLY A 103 13.91 -17.64 1.85
C GLY A 103 12.74 -17.87 0.90
N SER A 104 12.25 -19.10 0.81
CA SER A 104 11.34 -19.51 -0.28
C SER A 104 9.90 -18.99 -0.19
N THR A 105 9.55 -18.30 0.89
CA THR A 105 8.21 -17.74 1.13
C THR A 105 8.14 -16.31 0.60
N PRO A 106 7.33 -16.03 -0.44
CA PRO A 106 7.30 -14.72 -1.08
C PRO A 106 6.46 -13.69 -0.33
N VAL A 107 5.64 -14.13 0.62
CA VAL A 107 4.75 -13.28 1.40
C VAL A 107 4.71 -13.78 2.84
N PHE A 108 4.63 -12.84 3.76
CA PHE A 108 4.42 -13.08 5.18
C PHE A 108 3.55 -11.96 5.75
N GLY A 109 2.82 -12.17 6.85
CA GLY A 109 2.11 -11.08 7.51
C GLY A 109 1.80 -11.30 8.98
N TRP A 110 1.19 -10.27 9.58
CA TRP A 110 0.93 -10.16 11.01
C TRP A 110 -0.34 -9.36 11.29
N GLU A 111 -0.99 -9.72 12.39
CA GLU A 111 -2.04 -8.95 13.04
C GLU A 111 -1.37 -7.96 14.02
N TYR A 112 -1.43 -6.65 13.77
CA TYR A 112 -0.60 -5.71 14.54
C TYR A 112 -1.14 -5.38 15.94
N SER A 113 -2.44 -5.57 16.25
CA SER A 113 -2.88 -5.62 17.66
C SER A 113 -4.35 -6.03 17.89
N SER A 114 -4.74 -7.23 17.44
CA SER A 114 -6.07 -7.85 17.58
C SER A 114 -7.15 -7.26 16.69
N THR A 115 -7.38 -7.92 15.58
CA THR A 115 -8.53 -7.75 14.70
C THR A 115 -9.75 -8.41 15.35
N SER A 116 -10.20 -7.76 16.43
CA SER A 116 -11.33 -8.08 17.31
C SER A 116 -11.17 -9.33 18.16
N GLY A 117 -11.18 -9.15 19.49
CA GLY A 117 -11.24 -10.24 20.45
C GLY A 117 -12.31 -11.29 20.08
N GLY A 118 -11.84 -12.50 19.81
CA GLY A 118 -12.67 -13.72 19.83
C GLY A 118 -13.35 -14.16 18.54
N SER A 119 -13.06 -13.56 17.37
CA SER A 119 -13.54 -14.15 16.12
C SER A 119 -12.59 -13.89 14.96
N ASN A 120 -11.67 -14.82 14.76
CA ASN A 120 -11.04 -15.06 13.45
C ASN A 120 -12.14 -14.97 12.39
N PRO A 121 -11.90 -14.29 11.25
CA PRO A 121 -12.65 -14.48 10.01
C PRO A 121 -12.95 -15.96 9.85
N GLY A 122 -14.22 -16.31 10.11
CA GLY A 122 -14.52 -17.65 10.57
C GLY A 122 -14.02 -18.74 9.62
N SER A 123 -14.03 -19.94 10.15
CA SER A 123 -14.34 -21.14 9.39
C SER A 123 -15.76 -21.08 8.75
N GLN A 124 -16.13 -19.92 8.16
CA GLN A 124 -17.45 -19.34 7.85
C GLN A 124 -17.96 -18.30 8.91
N LEU A 125 -18.39 -17.13 8.43
CA LEU A 125 -18.88 -15.93 9.15
C LEU A 125 -19.93 -16.16 10.28
N ARG A 126 -19.76 -15.48 11.45
CA ARG A 126 -20.73 -14.78 12.38
C ARG A 126 -20.24 -14.84 13.86
N LEU A 127 -20.38 -13.89 14.81
CA LEU A 127 -20.70 -12.44 14.96
C LEU A 127 -20.56 -12.06 16.49
N ARG A 128 -19.98 -10.89 16.83
CA ARG A 128 -20.15 -9.97 18.00
C ARG A 128 -19.96 -10.38 19.49
N ALA A 129 -18.87 -9.82 20.07
CA ALA A 129 -18.73 -8.82 21.16
C ALA A 129 -18.47 -9.19 22.65
N LEU A 130 -17.60 -8.35 23.27
CA LEU A 130 -17.24 -8.10 24.69
C LEU A 130 -16.21 -9.09 25.31
N GLU A 131 -15.00 -8.71 25.76
CA GLU A 131 -14.59 -7.65 26.71
C GLU A 131 -13.13 -7.19 26.51
N ALA A 132 -12.73 -6.08 27.18
CA ALA A 132 -11.40 -5.49 27.13
C ALA A 132 -10.33 -6.43 27.73
N ASP A 133 -9.41 -6.91 26.89
CA ASP A 133 -8.20 -7.58 27.36
C ASP A 133 -6.97 -6.71 27.10
N SER A 134 -6.28 -6.40 28.19
CA SER A 134 -5.05 -5.60 28.26
C SER A 134 -3.82 -6.43 27.88
N VAL A 135 -3.90 -7.17 26.77
CA VAL A 135 -2.74 -7.86 26.20
C VAL A 135 -2.20 -7.01 25.06
N THR A 136 -0.99 -6.47 25.26
CA THR A 136 -0.19 -5.84 24.20
C THR A 136 0.17 -6.90 23.16
N HIS A 137 -0.61 -6.96 22.09
CA HIS A 137 -0.29 -7.74 20.91
C HIS A 137 0.73 -6.94 20.09
N SER A 138 1.90 -7.53 19.93
CA SER A 138 2.98 -7.00 19.10
C SER A 138 3.24 -8.02 17.98
N TRP A 139 4.11 -7.69 17.03
CA TRP A 139 4.74 -8.65 16.12
C TRP A 139 5.34 -9.91 16.82
N GLY A 140 5.34 -9.97 18.16
CA GLY A 140 5.69 -11.12 18.98
C GLY A 140 4.65 -12.25 19.10
N ALA A 141 3.43 -12.09 18.57
CA ALA A 141 2.43 -13.16 18.50
C ALA A 141 2.01 -13.40 17.03
N GLY A 142 2.99 -13.74 16.19
CA GLY A 142 2.72 -14.50 14.97
C GLY A 142 2.43 -15.96 15.30
N PRO A 143 2.17 -16.81 14.30
CA PRO A 143 2.04 -18.26 14.50
C PRO A 143 3.24 -18.78 15.30
N VAL A 144 3.00 -19.77 16.17
CA VAL A 144 4.00 -20.39 17.05
C VAL A 144 5.29 -20.71 16.28
N GLY A 145 6.34 -19.89 16.39
CA GLY A 145 7.64 -20.25 15.81
C GLY A 145 8.67 -19.16 15.51
N ALA A 146 8.30 -17.92 15.17
CA ALA A 146 9.29 -16.85 15.05
C ALA A 146 8.61 -15.47 15.06
N ALA A 147 8.85 -14.69 16.12
CA ALA A 147 8.78 -13.25 15.97
C ALA A 147 9.85 -12.84 14.95
N PRO A 148 9.53 -12.10 13.88
CA PRO A 148 10.55 -11.55 13.00
C PRO A 148 11.54 -10.75 13.84
N SER A 149 12.84 -10.87 13.58
CA SER A 149 13.79 -10.06 14.35
C SER A 149 13.48 -8.59 14.11
N LEU A 150 13.43 -7.83 15.22
CA LEU A 150 13.38 -6.37 15.16
C LEU A 150 14.59 -5.79 14.41
N ALA A 151 15.63 -6.59 14.15
CA ALA A 151 16.83 -6.20 13.43
C ALA A 151 16.57 -5.82 11.96
N ILE A 152 15.47 -6.28 11.37
CA ILE A 152 15.08 -5.95 10.00
C ILE A 152 14.38 -4.59 9.93
N LEU A 153 13.62 -4.24 10.97
CA LEU A 153 12.87 -3.00 11.00
C LEU A 153 13.80 -1.83 11.32
N PRO A 154 13.86 -0.80 10.47
CA PRO A 154 14.64 0.39 10.79
C PRO A 154 14.11 1.05 12.06
N GLY A 155 14.97 1.19 13.08
CA GLY A 155 14.58 1.66 14.41
C GLY A 155 14.02 0.57 15.35
N GLY A 156 13.99 -0.70 14.93
CA GLY A 156 13.52 -1.83 15.72
C GLY A 156 12.09 -1.63 16.22
N ALA A 157 11.86 -1.84 17.52
CA ALA A 157 10.55 -1.68 18.14
C ALA A 157 9.95 -0.26 17.98
N ALA A 158 10.78 0.78 17.81
CA ALA A 158 10.27 2.15 17.61
C ALA A 158 9.52 2.31 16.28
N PHE A 159 9.74 1.41 15.31
CA PHE A 159 9.02 1.42 14.03
C PHE A 159 7.50 1.34 14.23
N PHE A 160 7.06 0.60 15.25
CA PHE A 160 5.66 0.32 15.54
C PHE A 160 4.85 1.58 15.89
N ALA A 161 5.49 2.65 16.36
CA ALA A 161 4.81 3.94 16.54
C ALA A 161 4.25 4.53 15.24
N ASN A 162 4.73 4.06 14.07
CA ASN A 162 4.25 4.50 12.77
C ASN A 162 3.08 3.66 12.23
N VAL A 163 2.59 2.67 12.98
CA VAL A 163 1.58 1.74 12.50
C VAL A 163 0.27 1.96 13.25
N GLN A 164 -0.84 2.03 12.50
CA GLN A 164 -2.18 2.15 13.04
C GLN A 164 -2.59 0.84 13.75
N PRO A 165 -2.87 0.87 15.07
CA PRO A 165 -3.35 -0.30 15.80
C PRO A 165 -4.64 -0.88 15.19
N GLY A 166 -4.79 -2.20 15.28
CA GLY A 166 -5.94 -2.93 14.71
C GLY A 166 -5.98 -3.02 13.17
N SER A 167 -4.91 -2.62 12.48
CA SER A 167 -4.72 -2.89 11.04
C SER A 167 -3.68 -3.98 10.83
N ASP A 168 -3.83 -4.74 9.77
CA ASP A 168 -2.91 -5.82 9.43
C ASP A 168 -1.68 -5.27 8.73
N MET A 169 -0.62 -6.05 8.77
CA MET A 169 0.62 -5.77 8.07
C MET A 169 1.03 -7.00 7.28
N PHE A 170 1.61 -6.79 6.11
CA PHE A 170 2.17 -7.88 5.34
C PHE A 170 3.39 -7.42 4.56
N VAL A 171 4.27 -8.39 4.29
CA VAL A 171 5.48 -8.22 3.51
C VAL A 171 5.34 -8.99 2.23
N VAL A 172 5.73 -8.36 1.13
CA VAL A 172 5.87 -9.02 -0.17
C VAL A 172 7.33 -8.91 -0.61
N SER A 173 7.95 -10.05 -0.86
CA SER A 173 9.33 -10.14 -1.35
C SER A 173 9.31 -10.46 -2.84
N LEU A 174 9.91 -9.60 -3.65
CA LEU A 174 9.87 -9.66 -5.11
C LEU A 174 11.23 -9.31 -5.72
N GLY A 175 11.45 -9.83 -6.92
CA GLY A 175 12.63 -9.51 -7.72
C GLY A 175 12.31 -8.44 -8.77
N GLU A 176 13.18 -7.44 -8.88
CA GLU A 176 13.14 -6.41 -9.90
C GLU A 176 14.29 -6.62 -10.88
N VAL A 177 13.99 -6.80 -12.17
CA VAL A 177 15.02 -7.04 -13.19
C VAL A 177 15.70 -5.73 -13.56
N HIS A 178 17.02 -5.69 -13.43
CA HIS A 178 17.87 -4.60 -13.91
C HIS A 178 18.53 -5.01 -15.21
N ASN A 179 18.24 -4.30 -16.30
CA ASN A 179 18.84 -4.54 -17.61
C ASN A 179 20.24 -3.92 -17.71
N VAL A 180 21.12 -4.32 -16.79
CA VAL A 180 22.49 -3.84 -16.71
C VAL A 180 23.42 -4.91 -17.30
N PRO A 181 24.11 -4.63 -18.40
CA PRO A 181 24.99 -5.60 -19.03
C PRO A 181 26.16 -5.92 -18.10
N VAL A 182 26.38 -7.22 -17.92
CA VAL A 182 27.51 -7.80 -17.22
C VAL A 182 28.60 -8.04 -18.26
N THR A 183 29.84 -7.57 -18.01
CA THR A 183 30.93 -7.69 -19.00
C THR A 183 32.17 -8.34 -18.43
N GLY A 184 32.99 -8.87 -19.33
CA GLY A 184 34.28 -9.47 -19.00
C GLY A 184 34.17 -10.92 -18.53
N ALA A 185 35.33 -11.51 -18.22
CA ALA A 185 35.45 -12.86 -17.69
C ALA A 185 34.95 -12.91 -16.24
N ASN A 186 33.62 -12.88 -16.04
CA ASN A 186 32.98 -13.14 -14.75
C ASN A 186 33.03 -14.62 -14.44
N LEU A 187 34.23 -15.10 -14.16
CA LEU A 187 34.47 -16.48 -13.79
C LEU A 187 33.87 -16.76 -12.42
N ALA A 188 33.47 -18.01 -12.21
CA ALA A 188 32.93 -18.50 -10.94
C ALA A 188 33.82 -18.14 -9.73
N VAL A 189 35.13 -18.10 -9.96
CA VAL A 189 36.14 -17.83 -8.94
C VAL A 189 36.29 -16.35 -8.56
N ASN A 190 35.78 -15.43 -9.37
CA ASN A 190 35.95 -14.00 -9.12
C ASN A 190 35.23 -13.60 -7.82
N PRO A 191 35.74 -12.66 -7.01
CA PRO A 191 35.12 -12.25 -5.74
C PRO A 191 33.85 -11.39 -5.85
N GLY A 192 33.23 -11.35 -7.04
CA GLY A 192 32.09 -10.52 -7.38
C GLY A 192 31.94 -10.37 -8.89
N LEU A 193 31.09 -9.45 -9.33
CA LEU A 193 30.62 -9.33 -10.70
C LEU A 193 31.02 -8.01 -11.34
N ASN A 194 31.66 -8.05 -12.51
CA ASN A 194 32.03 -6.86 -13.27
C ASN A 194 30.89 -6.44 -14.21
N LEU A 195 30.50 -5.16 -14.12
CA LEU A 195 29.49 -4.57 -15.00
C LEU A 195 30.16 -3.99 -16.26
N ALA A 196 29.39 -3.70 -17.31
CA ALA A 196 29.91 -2.94 -18.45
C ALA A 196 30.42 -1.56 -18.03
N ALA A 197 31.49 -1.09 -18.66
CA ALA A 197 32.06 0.22 -18.38
C ALA A 197 30.99 1.32 -18.46
N GLY A 198 30.89 2.14 -17.40
CA GLY A 198 29.91 3.22 -17.29
C GLY A 198 28.50 2.77 -16.90
N SER A 199 28.28 1.47 -16.66
CA SER A 199 27.02 0.97 -16.12
C SER A 199 26.96 1.10 -14.61
N GLN A 200 25.75 1.29 -14.09
CA GLN A 200 25.49 1.33 -12.65
C GLN A 200 24.29 0.44 -12.34
N LEU A 201 24.41 -0.34 -11.27
CA LEU A 201 23.30 -1.07 -10.69
C LEU A 201 22.74 -0.21 -9.54
N PRO A 202 21.48 0.30 -9.61
CA PRO A 202 20.92 1.23 -8.63
C PRO A 202 20.44 0.54 -7.34
N VAL A 203 21.21 -0.44 -6.86
CA VAL A 203 20.97 -1.19 -5.62
C VAL A 203 21.84 -0.59 -4.52
N THR A 204 21.26 -0.23 -3.37
CA THR A 204 22.01 0.33 -2.24
C THR A 204 23.07 -0.65 -1.73
N GLN A 205 24.11 -0.13 -1.06
CA GLN A 205 25.06 -0.98 -0.35
C GLN A 205 24.31 -1.82 0.68
N GLY A 206 24.59 -3.13 0.71
CA GLY A 206 23.88 -4.09 1.53
C GLY A 206 22.60 -4.64 0.92
N GLY A 207 22.13 -4.13 -0.23
CA GLY A 207 21.02 -4.72 -0.96
C GLY A 207 21.33 -6.11 -1.51
N ILE A 208 20.28 -6.88 -1.78
CA ILE A 208 20.40 -8.27 -2.25
C ILE A 208 20.28 -8.32 -3.77
N VAL A 209 21.26 -8.96 -4.39
CA VAL A 209 21.35 -9.12 -5.84
C VAL A 209 21.32 -10.60 -6.15
N ILE A 210 20.59 -10.95 -7.20
CA ILE A 210 20.58 -12.27 -7.81
C ILE A 210 21.08 -12.09 -9.24
N VAL A 211 22.10 -12.86 -9.60
CA VAL A 211 22.55 -12.98 -10.99
C VAL A 211 22.04 -14.30 -11.54
N ASN A 212 21.38 -14.26 -12.70
CA ASN A 212 20.91 -15.45 -13.41
C ASN A 212 21.76 -15.64 -14.67
N SER A 213 22.07 -16.90 -15.01
CA SER A 213 22.79 -17.22 -16.25
C SER A 213 21.90 -16.95 -17.46
N GLY A 214 22.49 -16.69 -18.63
CA GLY A 214 21.73 -16.38 -19.84
C GLY A 214 20.86 -17.53 -20.34
N ASP A 215 21.24 -18.76 -20.01
CA ASP A 215 20.48 -19.99 -20.31
C ASP A 215 19.46 -20.36 -19.23
N CYS A 216 19.35 -19.56 -18.16
CA CYS A 216 18.46 -19.82 -17.03
C CYS A 216 18.68 -21.17 -16.33
N ALA A 217 19.88 -21.74 -16.42
CA ALA A 217 20.24 -22.97 -15.72
C ALA A 217 20.50 -22.71 -14.23
N THR A 218 21.27 -21.67 -13.90
CA THR A 218 21.74 -21.43 -12.54
C THR A 218 21.62 -19.96 -12.16
N ALA A 219 21.47 -19.70 -10.86
CA ALA A 219 21.51 -18.36 -10.30
C ALA A 219 22.28 -18.33 -8.99
N ASP A 220 22.88 -17.18 -8.70
CA ASP A 220 23.58 -16.93 -7.45
C ASP A 220 23.01 -15.68 -6.78
N ARG A 221 22.58 -15.84 -5.52
CA ARG A 221 22.14 -14.74 -4.65
C ARG A 221 23.26 -14.31 -3.73
N PHE A 222 23.49 -13.01 -3.61
CA PHE A 222 24.48 -12.45 -2.70
C PHE A 222 24.13 -11.01 -2.31
N GLN A 223 24.72 -10.55 -1.23
CA GLN A 223 24.63 -9.18 -0.76
C GLN A 223 25.69 -8.32 -1.45
N ARG A 224 25.29 -7.16 -1.96
CA ARG A 224 26.22 -6.15 -2.48
C ARG A 224 27.02 -5.54 -1.32
N THR A 225 28.34 -5.70 -1.30
CA THR A 225 29.18 -5.18 -0.22
C THR A 225 29.79 -3.80 -0.49
N ASN A 226 29.80 -3.35 -1.75
CA ASN A 226 30.39 -2.08 -2.18
C ASN A 226 29.34 -1.00 -2.47
N GLU A 227 29.77 0.25 -2.62
CA GLU A 227 28.87 1.40 -2.77
C GLU A 227 28.24 1.46 -4.18
N PRO A 228 27.00 1.99 -4.32
CA PRO A 228 26.33 2.22 -5.62
C PRO A 228 27.20 2.92 -6.67
N GLY A 229 28.03 3.86 -6.22
CA GLY A 229 28.89 4.70 -7.06
C GLY A 229 30.13 4.00 -7.62
N ASP A 230 30.46 2.80 -7.15
CA ASP A 230 31.60 2.02 -7.63
C ASP A 230 31.26 1.40 -8.99
N GLY A 231 31.40 2.18 -10.06
CA GLY A 231 30.87 1.89 -11.41
C GLY A 231 31.46 0.71 -12.19
N ASN A 232 32.18 -0.21 -11.53
CA ASN A 232 32.86 -1.33 -12.19
C ASN A 232 32.56 -2.71 -11.61
N PHE A 233 32.05 -2.81 -10.37
CA PHE A 233 31.97 -4.10 -9.68
C PHE A 233 30.79 -4.19 -8.71
N VAL A 234 30.22 -5.39 -8.58
CA VAL A 234 29.32 -5.78 -7.49
C VAL A 234 30.09 -6.76 -6.62
N ALA A 235 30.56 -6.30 -5.46
CA ALA A 235 31.37 -7.11 -4.57
C ALA A 235 30.51 -8.07 -3.74
N ARG A 236 30.92 -9.34 -3.70
CA ARG A 236 30.43 -10.31 -2.71
C ARG A 236 31.45 -10.61 -1.61
N ALA A 237 32.74 -10.46 -1.90
CA ALA A 237 33.80 -10.66 -0.90
C ALA A 237 33.78 -9.57 0.19
N ASN A 238 34.24 -9.94 1.38
CA ASN A 238 34.37 -9.06 2.56
C ASN A 238 33.02 -8.50 3.05
N GLY A 239 32.22 -9.38 3.68
CA GLY A 239 30.91 -9.12 4.26
C GLY A 239 30.57 -7.67 4.61
N PHE A 240 29.41 -7.20 4.16
CA PHE A 240 28.88 -5.89 4.52
C PHE A 240 27.67 -6.03 5.42
N GLY A 241 27.77 -5.50 6.63
CA GLY A 241 26.66 -5.50 7.59
C GLY A 241 26.13 -6.92 7.83
N ASN A 242 24.82 -7.04 7.87
CA ASN A 242 24.10 -8.26 8.22
C ASN A 242 23.03 -8.47 7.12
N PRO A 243 22.76 -9.69 6.59
CA PRO A 243 23.30 -11.00 6.95
C PRO A 243 24.78 -11.21 6.68
N SER A 244 25.43 -10.38 5.85
CA SER A 244 26.73 -10.64 5.24
C SER A 244 26.67 -11.79 4.21
N ASN A 245 27.69 -11.89 3.37
CA ASN A 245 27.96 -13.08 2.57
C ASN A 245 28.76 -14.10 3.41
N GLN A 246 28.58 -15.40 3.16
CA GLN A 246 29.41 -16.46 3.75
C GLN A 246 30.87 -16.31 3.32
N ALA A 247 31.82 -16.92 4.04
CA ALA A 247 33.24 -16.74 3.77
C ALA A 247 33.94 -17.98 3.17
N THR A 248 33.40 -19.19 3.37
CA THR A 248 34.21 -20.42 3.33
C THR A 248 34.07 -21.31 2.10
N THR A 249 33.16 -21.07 1.16
CA THR A 249 33.00 -21.86 -0.11
C THR A 249 32.48 -21.02 -1.27
N ASN A 250 32.97 -19.79 -1.38
CA ASN A 250 32.23 -18.70 -1.99
C ASN A 250 32.22 -18.63 -3.53
N LEU A 251 32.50 -19.67 -4.32
CA LEU A 251 32.50 -19.49 -5.79
C LEU A 251 31.08 -19.35 -6.32
N PHE A 252 30.87 -18.55 -7.37
CA PHE A 252 29.57 -18.61 -8.07
C PHE A 252 29.35 -20.01 -8.64
N SER A 253 28.08 -20.37 -8.79
CA SER A 253 27.67 -21.67 -9.34
C SER A 253 28.10 -21.86 -10.80
N THR A 254 28.27 -20.77 -11.54
CA THR A 254 28.71 -20.78 -12.95
C THR A 254 29.52 -19.52 -13.30
N ASN A 255 30.04 -19.47 -14.52
CA ASN A 255 30.58 -18.26 -15.11
C ASN A 255 29.44 -17.40 -15.69
N TYR A 256 29.49 -16.09 -15.47
CA TYR A 256 28.54 -15.11 -15.99
C TYR A 256 29.17 -14.24 -17.09
N ASP A 257 29.90 -14.88 -18.01
CA ASP A 257 30.67 -14.27 -19.09
C ASP A 257 30.04 -14.44 -20.49
N ASP A 258 28.83 -15.02 -20.55
CA ASP A 258 28.07 -15.25 -21.78
C ASP A 258 27.44 -13.97 -22.38
N GLY A 259 27.53 -12.84 -21.68
CA GLY A 259 26.95 -11.55 -22.07
C GLY A 259 25.42 -11.49 -21.97
N ASN A 260 24.77 -12.56 -21.52
CA ASN A 260 23.32 -12.70 -21.40
C ASN A 260 22.86 -12.83 -19.94
N ALA A 261 23.79 -12.80 -18.99
CA ALA A 261 23.47 -12.79 -17.57
C ALA A 261 22.52 -11.63 -17.22
N THR A 262 21.49 -11.92 -16.42
CA THR A 262 20.51 -10.93 -15.97
C THR A 262 20.63 -10.68 -14.49
N LEU A 263 20.52 -9.41 -14.09
CA LEU A 263 20.57 -9.00 -12.69
C LEU A 263 19.17 -8.74 -12.18
N VAL A 264 18.90 -9.26 -11.00
CA VAL A 264 17.64 -9.08 -10.28
C VAL A 264 17.97 -8.52 -8.91
N GLU A 265 17.39 -7.38 -8.57
CA GLU A 265 17.39 -6.87 -7.20
C GLU A 265 16.27 -7.55 -6.43
N TYR A 266 16.60 -8.17 -5.30
CA TYR A 266 15.60 -8.82 -4.46
C TYR A 266 15.21 -7.90 -3.30
N ARG A 267 13.98 -7.39 -3.33
CA ARG A 267 13.47 -6.39 -2.37
C ARG A 267 12.25 -6.92 -1.64
N SER A 268 12.08 -6.48 -0.39
CA SER A 268 10.90 -6.79 0.42
C SER A 268 10.17 -5.52 0.79
N TRP A 269 8.89 -5.43 0.45
CA TRP A 269 8.01 -4.30 0.77
C TRP A 269 7.10 -4.67 1.93
N LEU A 270 7.22 -3.92 3.02
CA LEU A 270 6.29 -3.95 4.14
C LEU A 270 5.15 -2.99 3.88
N TYR A 271 3.92 -3.49 3.84
CA TYR A 271 2.69 -2.71 3.77
C TYR A 271 2.05 -2.59 5.14
N PHE A 272 1.58 -1.38 5.46
CA PHE A 272 0.94 -1.07 6.74
C PHE A 272 0.13 0.22 6.64
N ILE A 273 -0.79 0.43 7.58
CA ILE A 273 -1.49 1.70 7.71
C ILE A 273 -0.70 2.61 8.64
N ARG A 274 -0.41 3.83 8.19
CA ARG A 274 0.32 4.85 8.95
C ARG A 274 -0.62 5.98 9.37
N PRO A 275 -0.73 6.33 10.66
CA PRO A 275 -1.38 7.55 11.08
C PRO A 275 -0.46 8.76 10.82
N THR A 276 -0.95 9.79 10.13
CA THR A 276 -0.26 11.09 9.99
C THR A 276 -1.12 12.23 10.52
N ALA A 277 -0.57 13.45 10.54
CA ALA A 277 -1.30 14.65 10.93
C ALA A 277 -2.43 15.00 9.95
N GLU A 278 -2.24 14.68 8.67
CA GLU A 278 -3.20 14.91 7.58
C GLU A 278 -4.29 13.83 7.52
N GLY A 279 -4.04 12.66 8.08
CA GLY A 279 -4.95 11.53 8.13
C GLY A 279 -4.23 10.19 8.07
N PRO A 280 -4.95 9.07 8.18
CA PRO A 280 -4.35 7.77 8.01
C PRO A 280 -4.13 7.48 6.52
N GLU A 281 -3.10 6.71 6.21
CA GLU A 281 -2.70 6.40 4.84
C GLU A 281 -2.21 4.95 4.73
N LEU A 282 -2.36 4.37 3.55
CA LEU A 282 -1.67 3.14 3.20
C LEU A 282 -0.23 3.51 2.87
N ALA A 283 0.69 3.01 3.67
CA ALA A 283 2.11 3.22 3.50
C ALA A 283 2.81 1.91 3.14
N ARG A 284 3.97 2.04 2.50
CA ARG A 284 4.90 0.93 2.33
C ARG A 284 6.33 1.36 2.65
N ARG A 285 7.16 0.39 3.01
CA ARG A 285 8.58 0.61 3.28
C ARG A 285 9.40 -0.58 2.81
N GLN A 286 10.54 -0.34 2.19
CA GLN A 286 11.48 -1.40 1.91
C GLN A 286 12.16 -1.85 3.21
N ILE A 287 12.11 -3.15 3.48
CA ILE A 287 12.74 -3.77 4.64
C ILE A 287 13.79 -4.79 4.21
N GLY A 288 14.74 -5.05 5.10
CA GLY A 288 15.84 -5.97 4.86
C GLY A 288 17.21 -5.28 4.86
N PRO A 289 18.24 -6.00 4.40
CA PRO A 289 19.61 -5.53 4.45
C PRO A 289 19.83 -4.27 3.59
N GLY A 290 20.57 -3.30 4.12
CA GLY A 290 20.88 -2.06 3.40
C GLY A 290 19.72 -1.06 3.23
N THR A 291 18.58 -1.25 3.91
CA THR A 291 17.38 -0.40 3.74
C THR A 291 17.15 0.60 4.87
N ALA A 292 18.01 0.63 5.89
CA ALA A 292 17.81 1.44 7.10
C ALA A 292 17.58 2.94 6.80
N GLY A 293 18.30 3.49 5.83
CA GLY A 293 18.19 4.90 5.43
C GLY A 293 17.07 5.24 4.46
N LEU A 294 16.31 4.27 3.96
CA LEU A 294 15.24 4.53 2.99
C LEU A 294 14.01 5.14 3.69
N PRO A 295 13.18 5.95 3.01
CA PRO A 295 11.99 6.55 3.61
C PRO A 295 10.82 5.56 3.69
N ILE A 296 9.78 5.94 4.44
CA ILE A 296 8.44 5.35 4.30
C ILE A 296 7.76 6.05 3.12
N GLU A 297 7.17 5.29 2.21
CA GLU A 297 6.46 5.79 1.04
C GLU A 297 4.95 5.76 1.30
N THR A 298 4.28 6.89 1.05
CA THR A 298 2.82 6.93 0.99
C THR A 298 2.36 6.30 -0.33
N VAL A 299 1.50 5.29 -0.26
CA VAL A 299 0.85 4.70 -1.43
C VAL A 299 -0.39 5.52 -1.77
N VAL A 300 -1.31 5.65 -0.81
CA VAL A 300 -2.50 6.50 -0.91
C VAL A 300 -2.92 6.99 0.47
N GLN A 301 -3.51 8.18 0.48
CA GLN A 301 -4.05 8.79 1.69
C GLN A 301 -5.49 8.36 1.95
N GLY A 302 -5.97 8.61 3.17
CA GLY A 302 -7.36 8.35 3.55
C GLY A 302 -7.67 6.88 3.82
N VAL A 303 -6.67 6.02 4.00
CA VAL A 303 -6.89 4.60 4.34
C VAL A 303 -6.80 4.43 5.84
N GLU A 304 -7.92 4.14 6.51
CA GLU A 304 -8.00 4.05 7.97
C GLU A 304 -7.63 2.68 8.52
N ASN A 305 -7.92 1.63 7.77
CA ASN A 305 -7.72 0.26 8.23
C ASN A 305 -7.46 -0.69 7.04
N MET A 306 -6.69 -1.74 7.30
CA MET A 306 -6.42 -2.83 6.37
C MET A 306 -6.60 -4.16 7.08
N GLN A 307 -7.26 -5.11 6.42
CA GLN A 307 -7.41 -6.50 6.86
C GLN A 307 -6.99 -7.46 5.74
N VAL A 308 -6.33 -8.56 6.08
CA VAL A 308 -5.74 -9.49 5.12
C VAL A 308 -6.04 -10.93 5.51
N LEU A 309 -6.55 -11.71 4.55
CA LEU A 309 -6.65 -13.15 4.64
C LEU A 309 -5.70 -13.83 3.67
N TYR A 310 -5.11 -14.92 4.12
CA TYR A 310 -4.15 -15.73 3.37
C TYR A 310 -4.86 -16.99 2.85
N GLY A 311 -4.93 -17.09 1.53
CA GLY A 311 -5.44 -18.27 0.85
C GLY A 311 -4.36 -19.34 0.79
N VAL A 312 -4.52 -20.40 1.57
CA VAL A 312 -3.55 -21.52 1.66
C VAL A 312 -4.02 -22.75 0.87
N SER A 313 -3.06 -23.53 0.39
CA SER A 313 -3.27 -24.78 -0.35
C SER A 313 -2.86 -25.97 0.49
N THR A 314 -3.69 -26.38 1.46
CA THR A 314 -3.37 -27.52 2.33
C THR A 314 -3.77 -28.86 1.71
N GLY A 315 -3.16 -29.96 2.18
CA GLY A 315 -3.58 -31.32 1.83
C GLY A 315 -3.20 -31.79 0.42
N GLY A 316 -2.14 -31.23 -0.18
CA GLY A 316 -1.57 -31.73 -1.45
C GLY A 316 -2.41 -31.41 -2.70
N LEU A 317 -3.20 -30.34 -2.67
CA LEU A 317 -4.14 -29.98 -3.75
C LEU A 317 -3.51 -29.29 -4.98
N ASN A 318 -2.21 -29.51 -5.26
CA ASN A 318 -1.49 -28.92 -6.40
C ASN A 318 -1.68 -27.40 -6.53
N ASN A 319 -1.29 -26.65 -5.49
CA ASN A 319 -1.31 -25.18 -5.45
C ASN A 319 -2.70 -24.55 -5.62
N ARG A 320 -3.75 -25.23 -5.16
CA ARG A 320 -5.13 -24.72 -5.16
C ARG A 320 -5.55 -24.27 -3.77
N VAL A 321 -5.92 -22.99 -3.67
CA VAL A 321 -6.46 -22.41 -2.44
C VAL A 321 -7.73 -23.15 -2.03
N ASN A 322 -7.77 -23.67 -0.80
CA ASN A 322 -8.93 -24.36 -0.24
C ASN A 322 -9.52 -23.66 0.99
N GLN A 323 -8.77 -22.78 1.63
CA GLN A 323 -9.22 -21.98 2.77
C GLN A 323 -8.53 -20.62 2.79
N TYR A 324 -9.20 -19.64 3.39
CA TYR A 324 -8.66 -18.32 3.70
C TYR A 324 -8.59 -18.19 5.22
N VAL A 325 -7.40 -17.87 5.75
CA VAL A 325 -7.12 -17.81 7.18
C VAL A 325 -6.40 -16.50 7.54
N THR A 326 -6.42 -16.10 8.82
CA THR A 326 -5.63 -14.96 9.31
C THR A 326 -4.14 -15.28 9.28
N ALA A 327 -3.28 -14.28 9.51
CA ALA A 327 -1.84 -14.53 9.58
C ALA A 327 -1.47 -15.51 10.72
N GLU A 328 -2.17 -15.43 11.85
CA GLU A 328 -1.96 -16.29 13.03
C GLU A 328 -2.31 -17.76 12.75
N ASP A 329 -3.30 -18.00 11.90
CA ASP A 329 -3.78 -19.34 11.55
C ASP A 329 -3.00 -19.98 10.38
N VAL A 330 -1.99 -19.30 9.81
CA VAL A 330 -1.11 -19.88 8.78
C VAL A 330 -0.11 -20.83 9.43
N THR A 331 -0.27 -22.14 9.18
CA THR A 331 0.63 -23.18 9.68
C THR A 331 1.93 -23.30 8.88
N ASP A 332 1.86 -23.09 7.57
CA ASP A 332 3.01 -23.09 6.67
C ASP A 332 2.84 -21.96 5.65
N TRP A 333 3.74 -20.98 5.69
CA TRP A 333 3.75 -19.85 4.76
C TRP A 333 4.15 -20.25 3.34
N GLY A 334 4.76 -21.42 3.16
CA GLY A 334 5.02 -22.04 1.86
C GLY A 334 3.75 -22.35 1.08
N ASP A 335 2.65 -22.65 1.79
CA ASP A 335 1.34 -23.02 1.25
C ASP A 335 0.47 -21.83 0.86
N VAL A 336 0.88 -20.59 1.16
CA VAL A 336 0.13 -19.39 0.78
C VAL A 336 0.21 -19.16 -0.72
N MET A 337 -0.94 -19.16 -1.39
CA MET A 337 -1.07 -19.01 -2.84
C MET A 337 -1.80 -17.73 -3.26
N SER A 338 -2.54 -17.08 -2.34
CA SER A 338 -3.24 -15.82 -2.63
C SER A 338 -3.45 -14.99 -1.38
N LEU A 339 -3.60 -13.68 -1.54
CA LEU A 339 -4.01 -12.77 -0.47
C LEU A 339 -5.36 -12.17 -0.83
N ARG A 340 -6.26 -12.07 0.15
CA ARG A 340 -7.48 -11.28 0.07
C ARG A 340 -7.33 -10.10 1.01
N ILE A 341 -7.34 -8.89 0.46
CA ILE A 341 -7.09 -7.65 1.20
C ILE A 341 -8.36 -6.82 1.19
N ALA A 342 -8.76 -6.30 2.35
CA ALA A 342 -9.78 -5.27 2.47
C ALA A 342 -9.19 -3.99 3.05
N LEU A 343 -9.54 -2.86 2.44
CA LEU A 343 -9.20 -1.52 2.90
C LEU A 343 -10.48 -0.80 3.32
N LEU A 344 -10.42 -0.08 4.44
CA LEU A 344 -11.41 0.93 4.80
C LEU A 344 -10.84 2.29 4.43
N LEU A 345 -11.40 2.92 3.41
CA LEU A 345 -11.03 4.27 3.00
C LEU A 345 -12.03 5.27 3.52
N ARG A 346 -11.57 6.50 3.71
CA ARG A 346 -12.40 7.65 4.03
C ARG A 346 -12.05 8.86 3.18
N THR A 347 -12.99 9.79 3.07
CA THR A 347 -12.69 11.12 2.54
C THR A 347 -11.65 11.82 3.42
N MET A 348 -10.79 12.63 2.80
CA MET A 348 -9.78 13.42 3.53
C MET A 348 -10.43 14.48 4.41
N ASP A 349 -11.54 15.06 3.94
CA ASP A 349 -12.34 16.05 4.65
C ASP A 349 -13.67 15.48 5.19
N PRO A 350 -14.20 16.02 6.30
CA PRO A 350 -15.48 15.60 6.89
C PRO A 350 -16.68 16.18 6.11
N VAL A 351 -16.90 15.66 4.91
CA VAL A 351 -17.90 16.18 3.95
C VAL A 351 -19.31 15.59 4.12
N ASN A 352 -19.48 14.55 4.94
CA ASN A 352 -20.80 13.96 5.21
C ASN A 352 -21.69 14.99 5.94
N PRO A 353 -22.92 15.26 5.46
CA PRO A 353 -23.84 16.16 6.16
C PRO A 353 -24.25 15.63 7.55
N ASP A 354 -24.34 14.31 7.70
CA ASP A 354 -24.74 13.65 8.95
C ASP A 354 -23.54 13.01 9.65
N THR A 355 -23.61 12.89 10.98
CA THR A 355 -22.62 12.14 11.74
C THR A 355 -22.75 10.63 11.48
N ASN A 356 -21.62 9.96 11.42
CA ASN A 356 -21.47 8.57 11.02
C ASN A 356 -20.96 7.74 12.20
N PHE A 357 -21.79 6.79 12.62
CA PHE A 357 -21.52 5.82 13.69
C PHE A 357 -21.58 4.37 13.18
N ARG A 358 -21.56 4.18 11.85
CA ARG A 358 -21.69 2.84 11.24
C ARG A 358 -20.41 2.04 11.44
N SER A 359 -20.57 0.75 11.72
CA SER A 359 -19.49 -0.23 11.64
C SER A 359 -19.29 -0.72 10.19
N TYR A 360 -18.07 -1.06 9.84
CA TYR A 360 -17.68 -1.57 8.53
C TYR A 360 -17.10 -2.97 8.68
N ASN A 361 -17.62 -3.94 7.92
CA ASN A 361 -17.09 -5.29 7.92
C ASN A 361 -15.94 -5.40 6.91
N LEU A 362 -14.74 -5.72 7.40
CA LEU A 362 -13.56 -6.00 6.61
C LEU A 362 -13.20 -7.47 6.81
N LEU A 363 -13.60 -8.30 5.85
CA LEU A 363 -13.29 -9.74 5.82
C LEU A 363 -13.75 -10.53 7.04
N GLY A 364 -14.79 -10.07 7.75
CA GLY A 364 -15.27 -10.69 8.99
C GLY A 364 -15.06 -9.80 10.22
N THR A 365 -14.08 -8.91 10.20
CA THR A 365 -13.76 -7.98 11.29
C THR A 365 -14.66 -6.75 11.23
N GLU A 366 -15.40 -6.44 12.29
CA GLU A 366 -16.16 -5.17 12.38
C GLU A 366 -15.24 -4.04 12.88
N ILE A 367 -15.02 -3.04 12.03
CA ILE A 367 -14.25 -1.83 12.33
C ILE A 367 -15.20 -0.67 12.63
N PHE A 368 -14.92 0.05 13.71
CA PHE A 368 -15.63 1.27 14.10
C PHE A 368 -14.78 2.50 13.78
N PRO A 369 -15.39 3.64 13.39
CA PRO A 369 -14.70 4.91 13.27
C PRO A 369 -13.94 5.26 14.56
N SER A 370 -12.71 5.75 14.42
CA SER A 370 -11.85 6.10 15.57
C SER A 370 -12.53 7.12 16.49
N GLY A 371 -12.60 6.82 17.79
CA GLY A 371 -13.22 7.69 18.79
C GLY A 371 -14.74 7.55 18.92
N VAL A 372 -15.35 6.58 18.24
CA VAL A 372 -16.79 6.26 18.37
C VAL A 372 -16.93 4.89 19.02
N THR A 373 -17.19 4.86 20.33
CA THR A 373 -17.68 3.67 21.02
C THR A 373 -19.15 3.44 20.68
N ARG A 374 -19.68 2.24 20.98
CA ARG A 374 -21.09 1.89 20.76
C ARG A 374 -22.07 2.87 21.44
N ASP A 375 -21.59 3.64 22.43
CA ASP A 375 -22.37 4.58 23.23
C ASP A 375 -22.02 6.06 22.97
N ASP A 376 -21.09 6.36 22.04
CA ASP A 376 -20.73 7.74 21.68
C ASP A 376 -21.76 8.39 20.74
N VAL A 377 -22.22 9.58 21.13
CA VAL A 377 -23.17 10.41 20.37
C VAL A 377 -22.47 11.25 19.30
N ASP A 378 -21.14 11.35 19.38
CA ASP A 378 -20.30 12.21 18.56
C ASP A 378 -19.60 11.39 17.45
N GLY A 379 -20.40 10.88 16.51
CA GLY A 379 -19.88 10.29 15.27
C GLY A 379 -19.11 11.32 14.43
N ASP A 380 -18.34 10.86 13.44
CA ASP A 380 -17.62 11.76 12.55
C ASP A 380 -18.39 12.05 11.25
N ARG A 381 -17.88 12.96 10.42
CA ARG A 381 -18.49 13.32 9.15
C ARG A 381 -17.69 12.83 7.93
N PHE A 382 -16.92 11.76 8.09
CA PHE A 382 -16.19 11.18 6.97
C PHE A 382 -17.09 10.19 6.21
N ILE A 383 -17.05 10.27 4.89
CA ILE A 383 -17.67 9.25 4.03
C ILE A 383 -16.64 8.13 3.88
N ARG A 384 -17.09 6.89 4.03
CA ARG A 384 -16.21 5.71 3.97
C ARG A 384 -16.61 4.76 2.87
N LEU A 385 -15.63 4.03 2.37
CA LEU A 385 -15.79 2.97 1.39
C LEU A 385 -14.93 1.77 1.79
N VAL A 386 -15.55 0.58 1.80
CA VAL A 386 -14.82 -0.68 1.92
C VAL A 386 -14.48 -1.15 0.52
N ALA A 387 -13.20 -1.41 0.27
CA ALA A 387 -12.73 -1.97 -0.98
C ALA A 387 -12.01 -3.30 -0.70
N THR A 388 -12.30 -4.33 -1.49
CA THR A 388 -11.71 -5.66 -1.33
C THR A 388 -11.11 -6.14 -2.64
N THR A 389 -9.93 -6.73 -2.58
CA THR A 389 -9.28 -7.40 -3.71
C THR A 389 -8.81 -8.79 -3.30
N THR A 390 -8.70 -9.70 -4.26
CA THR A 390 -8.05 -11.00 -4.08
C THR A 390 -7.01 -11.16 -5.18
N VAL A 391 -5.77 -11.41 -4.78
CA VAL A 391 -4.63 -11.50 -5.71
C VAL A 391 -3.91 -12.82 -5.48
N GLY A 392 -3.77 -13.61 -6.55
CA GLY A 392 -2.97 -14.84 -6.54
C GLY A 392 -1.48 -14.55 -6.73
N LEU A 393 -0.63 -15.35 -6.08
CA LEU A 393 0.82 -15.27 -6.18
C LEU A 393 1.26 -16.06 -7.42
N ARG A 394 1.45 -15.35 -8.53
CA ARG A 394 1.68 -15.98 -9.84
C ARG A 394 2.88 -16.93 -9.84
N ASN A 395 4.01 -16.52 -9.27
CA ASN A 395 5.24 -17.32 -9.24
C ASN A 395 5.17 -18.54 -8.30
N LYS A 396 4.03 -18.76 -7.63
CA LYS A 396 3.72 -19.98 -6.84
C LYS A 396 2.70 -20.88 -7.54
N LEU A 397 1.89 -20.34 -8.45
CA LEU A 397 0.85 -21.07 -9.18
C LEU A 397 1.38 -21.81 -10.41
N GLU A 398 2.52 -21.38 -10.94
CA GLU A 398 3.30 -22.01 -12.02
C GLU A 398 4.29 -23.03 -11.43
#